data_AF-A0A2N0QKG2-F1
#
_entry.id   AF-A0A2N0QKG2-F1
#
_cell.length_a   1.000
_cell.length_b   1.000
_cell.length_c   1.000
_cell.angle_alpha   90.00
_cell.angle_beta   90.00
_cell.angle_gamma   90.00
#
_symmetry.space_group_name_H-M   'P 1'
#
loop_
_entity.id
_entity.type
_entity.pdbx_description
1 polymer ?
#
loop_
_entity_poly.entity_id
_entity_poly.type
_entity_poly.pdbx_seq_one_letter_code
_entity_poly.pdbx_strand_id
1 'polypeptide(L)'
;MKMIENRRLNSLNLFQVRKGQFVYYNNELHKVYAVKPMYKQSVHLMRLKDLTQHLCSAKEVEKYQPKALDSFIFNKKAYTLNKERAAKVGDFILVTNPNPDYLDHYTLNEIEVVARVEDEGVITNNSNGIKHTEYLLMAPGREENSHPIDFRDAHLPTEDELKDSSSGELDENLEPTIGDVYKKIDSQIESMVIAIHGNTVFLGGGFQLPKDELLDSQKW
;
A
#
# COMPACT_ATOMS: atom_id res chain seq x y z
N MET A 1 16.60 56.05 -10.16
CA MET A 1 16.27 55.66 -8.77
C MET A 1 15.27 54.50 -8.84
N LYS A 2 15.77 53.27 -9.00
CA LYS A 2 14.94 52.04 -9.06
C LYS A 2 14.89 51.45 -7.65
N MET A 3 13.71 51.34 -7.08
CA MET A 3 13.48 50.61 -5.83
C MET A 3 13.82 49.14 -6.05
N ILE A 4 14.77 48.65 -5.25
CA ILE A 4 15.07 47.23 -5.12
C ILE A 4 13.95 46.66 -4.25
N GLU A 5 12.94 46.07 -4.91
CA GLU A 5 11.92 45.31 -4.21
C GLU A 5 12.51 43.95 -3.85
N ASN A 6 12.83 43.83 -2.57
CA ASN A 6 13.42 42.67 -1.94
C ASN A 6 12.37 41.54 -1.92
N ARG A 7 12.23 40.80 -3.03
CA ARG A 7 11.48 39.55 -3.05
C ARG A 7 12.20 38.57 -2.13
N ARG A 8 11.66 38.41 -0.91
CA ARG A 8 11.94 37.27 -0.05
C ARG A 8 11.80 36.00 -0.89
N LEU A 9 12.92 35.39 -1.22
CA LEU A 9 13.01 33.99 -1.54
C LEU A 9 12.48 33.23 -0.33
N ASN A 10 11.19 32.85 -0.36
CA ASN A 10 10.67 31.79 0.50
C ASN A 10 11.23 30.46 -0.01
N SER A 11 12.54 30.26 0.16
CA SER A 11 13.19 28.97 -0.04
C SER A 11 13.25 28.24 1.29
N LEU A 12 12.86 26.96 1.26
CA LEU A 12 12.76 25.97 2.35
C LEU A 12 11.44 25.91 3.11
N ASN A 13 10.34 25.62 2.40
CA ASN A 13 9.39 24.67 2.97
C ASN A 13 10.09 23.29 2.98
N LEU A 14 10.52 22.85 4.16
CA LEU A 14 10.92 21.47 4.38
C LEU A 14 9.67 20.62 4.15
N PHE A 15 9.57 19.91 3.03
CA PHE A 15 8.49 18.95 2.79
C PHE A 15 8.53 17.92 3.93
N GLN A 16 7.67 18.07 4.93
CA GLN A 16 7.62 17.15 6.08
C GLN A 16 6.85 15.89 5.68
N VAL A 17 7.49 15.09 4.83
CA VAL A 17 7.07 13.71 4.58
C VAL A 17 7.30 12.92 5.86
N ARG A 18 6.30 12.15 6.30
CA ARG A 18 6.33 11.37 7.55
C ARG A 18 5.84 9.95 7.29
N LYS A 19 6.36 8.99 8.06
CA LYS A 19 5.87 7.60 8.07
C LYS A 19 4.35 7.59 8.25
N GLY A 20 3.67 6.73 7.49
CA GLY A 20 2.23 6.58 7.47
C GLY A 20 1.52 7.43 6.42
N GLN A 21 2.11 8.51 5.90
CA GLN A 21 1.41 9.34 4.91
C GLN A 21 1.14 8.56 3.61
N PHE A 22 -0.05 8.76 3.05
CA PHE A 22 -0.33 8.41 1.66
C PHE A 22 0.22 9.53 0.78
N VAL A 23 0.85 9.16 -0.32
CA VAL A 23 1.43 10.09 -1.29
C VAL A 23 1.26 9.57 -2.70
N TYR A 24 1.18 10.48 -3.67
CA TYR A 24 1.40 10.16 -5.07
C TYR A 24 2.87 10.26 -5.41
N TYR A 25 3.38 9.26 -6.12
CA TYR A 25 4.72 9.22 -6.73
C TYR A 25 4.57 8.57 -8.10
N ASN A 26 5.11 9.20 -9.15
CA ASN A 26 4.96 8.76 -10.54
C ASN A 26 3.52 8.42 -10.93
N ASN A 27 2.60 9.35 -10.60
CA ASN A 27 1.15 9.23 -10.81
C ASN A 27 0.43 8.15 -9.98
N GLU A 28 1.11 7.35 -9.16
CA GLU A 28 0.50 6.23 -8.43
C GLU A 28 0.44 6.43 -6.92
N LEU A 29 -0.55 5.81 -6.28
CA LEU A 29 -0.76 5.88 -4.84
C LEU A 29 0.20 4.97 -4.06
N HIS A 30 0.93 5.57 -3.11
CA HIS A 30 1.89 4.92 -2.25
C HIS A 30 1.64 5.27 -0.78
N LYS A 31 2.15 4.42 0.13
CA LYS A 31 2.29 4.72 1.56
C LYS A 31 3.76 4.89 1.91
N VAL A 32 4.09 5.94 2.66
CA VAL A 32 5.42 6.14 3.23
C VAL A 32 5.62 5.18 4.39
N TYR A 33 6.54 4.22 4.27
CA TYR A 33 6.84 3.28 5.36
C TYR A 33 8.09 3.68 6.17
N ALA A 34 9.00 4.47 5.60
CA ALA A 34 10.14 5.02 6.32
C ALA A 34 10.61 6.36 5.71
N VAL A 35 11.24 7.18 6.55
CA VAL A 35 11.95 8.39 6.13
C VAL A 35 13.35 8.35 6.74
N LYS A 36 14.39 8.39 5.89
CA LYS A 36 15.80 8.38 6.28
C LYS A 36 16.46 9.70 5.85
N PRO A 37 16.45 10.73 6.71
CA PRO A 37 16.81 12.11 6.33
C PRO A 37 18.24 12.28 5.80
N MET A 38 19.15 11.38 6.15
CA MET A 38 20.57 11.45 5.79
C MET A 38 20.87 11.04 4.34
N TYR A 39 19.89 10.52 3.59
CA TYR A 39 20.07 10.02 2.22
C TYR A 39 19.44 10.95 1.19
N LYS A 40 19.98 10.95 -0.05
CA LYS A 40 19.40 11.71 -1.17
C LYS A 40 17.99 11.24 -1.52
N GLN A 41 17.78 9.92 -1.57
CA GLN A 41 16.46 9.29 -1.60
C GLN A 41 16.05 8.97 -0.16
N SER A 42 15.54 10.00 0.52
CA SER A 42 15.21 9.94 1.95
C SER A 42 13.83 9.36 2.22
N VAL A 43 12.99 9.13 1.22
CA VAL A 43 11.62 8.67 1.39
C VAL A 43 11.48 7.27 0.82
N HIS A 44 11.04 6.35 1.69
CA HIS A 44 10.78 4.97 1.34
C HIS A 44 9.28 4.77 1.21
N LEU A 45 8.87 4.33 0.02
CA LEU A 45 7.48 4.19 -0.38
C LEU A 45 7.14 2.72 -0.63
N MET A 46 5.89 2.36 -0.33
CA MET A 46 5.28 1.11 -0.75
C MET A 46 4.09 1.45 -1.63
N ARG A 47 4.09 1.00 -2.88
CA ARG A 47 2.95 1.18 -3.79
C ARG A 47 1.79 0.34 -3.27
N LEU A 48 0.60 0.92 -3.13
CA LEU A 48 -0.51 0.19 -2.50
C LEU A 48 -1.04 -0.94 -3.40
N LYS A 49 -1.04 -0.72 -4.73
CA LYS A 49 -1.55 -1.66 -5.73
C LYS A 49 -0.93 -3.06 -5.62
N ASP A 50 0.38 -3.15 -5.41
CA ASP A 50 1.15 -4.40 -5.52
C ASP A 50 2.19 -4.60 -4.41
N LEU A 51 2.28 -3.65 -3.46
CA LEU A 51 3.24 -3.65 -2.35
C LEU A 51 4.72 -3.51 -2.77
N THR A 52 5.00 -3.12 -4.01
CA THR A 52 6.36 -2.87 -4.49
C THR A 52 7.00 -1.69 -3.76
N GLN A 53 8.32 -1.77 -3.55
CA GLN A 53 9.06 -0.78 -2.75
C GLN A 53 9.82 0.20 -3.62
N HIS A 54 9.57 1.49 -3.42
CA HIS A 54 10.17 2.58 -4.18
C HIS A 54 10.99 3.51 -3.27
N LEU A 55 12.01 4.15 -3.84
CA LEU A 55 12.86 5.12 -3.16
C LEU A 55 12.83 6.44 -3.92
N CYS A 56 12.52 7.53 -3.21
CA CYS A 56 12.46 8.86 -3.80
C CYS A 56 12.91 9.93 -2.80
N SER A 57 12.96 11.17 -3.27
CA SER A 57 13.12 12.34 -2.43
C SER A 57 11.76 12.94 -2.03
N ALA A 58 11.75 13.72 -0.96
CA ALA A 58 10.54 14.38 -0.47
C ALA A 58 9.93 15.41 -1.46
N LYS A 59 10.68 15.84 -2.48
CA LYS A 59 10.20 16.80 -3.49
C LYS A 59 9.42 16.14 -4.62
N GLU A 60 9.55 14.82 -4.78
CA GLU A 60 8.93 14.04 -5.86
C GLU A 60 7.57 13.49 -5.48
N VAL A 61 7.12 13.71 -4.24
CA VAL A 61 5.89 13.14 -3.71
C VAL A 61 4.87 14.22 -3.39
N GLU A 62 3.60 13.89 -3.61
CA GLU A 62 2.47 14.75 -3.25
C GLU A 62 1.58 14.07 -2.22
N LYS A 63 1.34 14.73 -1.09
CA LYS A 63 0.53 14.16 -0.01
C LYS A 63 -0.92 13.95 -0.46
N TYR A 64 -1.46 12.79 -0.13
CA TYR A 64 -2.89 12.48 -0.18
C TYR A 64 -3.42 12.16 1.22
N GLN A 65 -4.64 12.57 1.52
CA GLN A 65 -5.31 12.23 2.78
C GLN A 65 -6.54 11.37 2.46
N PRO A 66 -6.53 10.07 2.80
CA PRO A 66 -7.66 9.19 2.55
C PRO A 66 -8.89 9.61 3.36
N LYS A 67 -10.07 9.43 2.77
CA LYS A 67 -11.39 9.78 3.31
C LYS A 67 -12.44 8.74 2.90
N ALA A 68 -13.61 8.80 3.53
CA ALA A 68 -14.73 7.93 3.17
C ALA A 68 -15.11 8.07 1.69
N LEU A 69 -15.56 6.97 1.10
CA LEU A 69 -15.85 6.76 -0.33
C LEU A 69 -14.63 6.80 -1.26
N ASP A 70 -13.40 7.03 -0.78
CA ASP A 70 -12.24 6.77 -1.64
C ASP A 70 -12.14 5.27 -1.93
N SER A 71 -11.79 4.92 -3.16
CA SER A 71 -11.49 3.54 -3.55
C SER A 71 -10.10 3.40 -4.15
N PHE A 72 -9.41 2.32 -3.80
CA PHE A 72 -8.05 2.04 -4.26
C PHE A 72 -7.76 0.55 -4.28
N ILE A 73 -6.77 0.17 -5.09
CA ILE A 73 -6.22 -1.17 -5.08
C ILE A 73 -5.21 -1.28 -3.93
N PHE A 74 -5.42 -2.27 -3.09
CA PHE A 74 -4.47 -2.71 -2.08
C PHE A 74 -4.16 -4.19 -2.31
N ASN A 75 -2.89 -4.51 -2.52
CA ASN A 75 -2.44 -5.89 -2.76
C ASN A 75 -3.31 -6.62 -3.81
N LYS A 76 -3.38 -6.04 -5.01
CA LYS A 76 -4.07 -6.54 -6.21
C LYS A 76 -5.60 -6.63 -6.09
N LYS A 77 -6.19 -6.18 -4.99
CA LYS A 77 -7.65 -6.17 -4.77
C LYS A 77 -8.17 -4.75 -4.56
N ALA A 78 -9.30 -4.43 -5.16
CA ALA A 78 -9.94 -3.14 -4.97
C ALA A 78 -10.70 -3.08 -3.64
N TYR A 79 -10.64 -1.93 -2.98
CA TYR A 79 -11.38 -1.64 -1.77
C TYR A 79 -11.97 -0.24 -1.82
N THR A 80 -13.06 -0.03 -1.10
CA THR A 80 -13.67 1.28 -0.84
C THR A 80 -13.66 1.57 0.65
N LEU A 81 -13.24 2.77 1.04
CA LEU A 81 -13.26 3.22 2.43
C LEU A 81 -14.68 3.54 2.87
N ASN A 82 -15.20 2.75 3.80
CA ASN A 82 -16.57 2.83 4.27
C ASN A 82 -16.61 3.17 5.76
N LYS A 83 -17.45 4.15 6.14
CA LYS A 83 -17.63 4.58 7.54
C LYS A 83 -18.92 4.01 8.17
N GLU A 84 -19.86 3.58 7.36
CA GLU A 84 -21.22 3.20 7.79
C GLU A 84 -21.35 1.70 8.04
N ARG A 85 -20.62 0.89 7.27
CA ARG A 85 -20.62 -0.56 7.40
C ARG A 85 -19.77 -0.99 8.60
N ALA A 86 -20.36 -1.79 9.47
CA ALA A 86 -19.64 -2.45 10.55
C ALA A 86 -18.59 -3.45 10.02
N ALA A 87 -17.42 -3.44 10.66
CA ALA A 87 -16.34 -4.37 10.33
C ALA A 87 -16.68 -5.81 10.76
N LYS A 88 -16.13 -6.79 10.05
CA LYS A 88 -16.21 -8.21 10.39
C LYS A 88 -14.80 -8.78 10.55
N VAL A 89 -14.71 -9.93 11.23
CA VAL A 89 -13.46 -10.69 11.31
C VAL A 89 -12.93 -10.99 9.91
N GLY A 90 -11.65 -10.71 9.69
CA GLY A 90 -10.97 -10.84 8.40
C GLY A 90 -11.07 -9.62 7.48
N ASP A 91 -11.91 -8.63 7.79
CA ASP A 91 -11.92 -7.38 7.03
C ASP A 91 -10.63 -6.57 7.29
N PHE A 92 -10.23 -5.78 6.29
CA PHE A 92 -9.18 -4.78 6.45
C PHE A 92 -9.77 -3.47 6.97
N ILE A 93 -8.99 -2.77 7.79
CA ILE A 93 -9.31 -1.40 8.23
C ILE A 93 -8.13 -0.49 7.94
N LEU A 94 -8.44 0.77 7.65
CA LEU A 94 -7.45 1.84 7.52
C LEU A 94 -7.58 2.78 8.71
N VAL A 95 -6.54 2.87 9.54
CA VAL A 95 -6.51 3.78 10.68
C VAL A 95 -6.39 5.23 10.18
N THR A 96 -7.41 6.05 10.36
CA THR A 96 -7.42 7.44 9.87
C THR A 96 -7.29 8.48 10.96
N ASN A 97 -7.57 8.12 12.21
CA ASN A 97 -7.52 9.03 13.36
C ASN A 97 -6.94 8.30 14.59
N PRO A 98 -5.64 7.98 14.59
CA PRO A 98 -5.04 7.16 15.63
C PRO A 98 -5.02 7.87 16.99
N ASN A 99 -5.52 7.18 18.01
CA ASN A 99 -5.44 7.54 19.42
C ASN A 99 -5.18 6.28 20.27
N PRO A 100 -4.01 5.62 20.08
CA PRO A 100 -3.69 4.35 20.72
C PRO A 100 -3.64 4.47 22.24
N ASP A 101 -4.14 3.45 22.94
CA ASP A 101 -3.94 3.30 24.36
C ASP A 101 -2.49 2.82 24.63
N TYR A 102 -2.09 2.75 25.91
CA TYR A 102 -0.68 2.54 26.29
C TYR A 102 -0.03 1.26 25.71
N LEU A 103 -0.83 0.22 25.47
CA LEU A 103 -0.35 -1.08 24.97
C LEU A 103 -0.45 -1.21 23.44
N ASP A 104 -1.08 -0.26 22.77
CA ASP A 104 -1.32 -0.32 21.33
C ASP A 104 -0.18 0.36 20.55
N HIS A 105 0.11 -0.16 19.36
CA HIS A 105 1.27 0.26 18.56
C HIS A 105 0.92 0.66 17.13
N TYR A 106 -0.33 1.02 16.87
CA TYR A 106 -0.78 1.46 15.55
C TYR A 106 -0.59 2.97 15.32
N THR A 107 -0.53 3.34 14.05
CA THR A 107 -0.22 4.70 13.59
C THR A 107 -1.15 5.16 12.47
N LEU A 108 -0.97 6.39 12.00
CA LEU A 108 -1.79 6.95 10.93
C LEU A 108 -1.62 6.16 9.62
N ASN A 109 -2.75 5.83 9.00
CA ASN A 109 -2.91 5.02 7.80
C ASN A 109 -2.28 3.62 7.91
N GLU A 110 -2.16 3.07 9.14
CA GLU A 110 -1.95 1.65 9.35
C GLU A 110 -3.08 0.88 8.66
N ILE A 111 -2.74 -0.19 7.93
CA ILE A 111 -3.73 -1.13 7.39
C ILE A 111 -3.64 -2.37 8.26
N GLU A 112 -4.73 -2.68 8.95
CA GLU A 112 -4.81 -3.76 9.94
C GLU A 112 -5.90 -4.76 9.53
N VAL A 113 -5.77 -6.00 10.00
CA VAL A 113 -6.77 -7.06 9.78
C VAL A 113 -7.53 -7.29 11.07
N VAL A 114 -8.86 -7.28 11.00
CA VAL A 114 -9.74 -7.50 12.15
C VAL A 114 -9.66 -8.95 12.59
N ALA A 115 -9.23 -9.18 13.84
CA ALA A 115 -9.21 -10.49 14.49
C ALA A 115 -10.51 -10.76 15.27
N ARG A 116 -11.03 -9.73 15.96
CA ARG A 116 -12.27 -9.78 16.74
C ARG A 116 -13.01 -8.44 16.66
N VAL A 117 -14.33 -8.50 16.69
CA VAL A 117 -15.20 -7.31 16.78
C VAL A 117 -15.68 -7.16 18.22
N GLU A 118 -15.67 -5.94 18.72
CA GLU A 118 -16.15 -5.56 20.06
C GLU A 118 -17.15 -4.40 19.95
N ASP A 119 -17.85 -4.08 21.03
CA ASP A 119 -18.92 -3.06 20.99
C ASP A 119 -18.39 -1.66 20.66
N GLU A 120 -17.18 -1.33 21.11
CA GLU A 120 -16.58 0.00 20.96
C GLU A 120 -15.55 0.07 19.80
N GLY A 121 -15.29 -1.05 19.12
CA GLY A 121 -14.21 -1.13 18.15
C GLY A 121 -13.88 -2.54 17.68
N VAL A 122 -12.60 -2.76 17.40
CA VAL A 122 -12.07 -4.04 16.94
C VAL A 122 -10.73 -4.34 17.59
N ILE A 123 -10.44 -5.63 17.73
CA ILE A 123 -9.09 -6.12 18.01
C ILE A 123 -8.48 -6.62 16.70
N THR A 124 -7.26 -6.21 16.40
CA THR A 124 -6.56 -6.61 15.18
C THR A 124 -5.68 -7.85 15.39
N ASN A 125 -5.19 -8.45 14.30
CA ASN A 125 -4.22 -9.56 14.36
C ASN A 125 -2.92 -9.19 15.09
N ASN A 126 -2.57 -7.90 15.13
CA ASN A 126 -1.43 -7.39 15.86
C ASN A 126 -1.74 -7.11 17.35
N SER A 127 -2.91 -7.56 17.83
CA SER A 127 -3.39 -7.35 19.21
C SER A 127 -3.60 -5.88 19.58
N ASN A 128 -3.82 -5.01 18.59
CA ASN A 128 -4.18 -3.62 18.80
C ASN A 128 -5.71 -3.49 19.02
N GLY A 129 -6.12 -2.73 20.02
CA GLY A 129 -7.50 -2.26 20.18
C GLY A 129 -7.72 -0.96 19.42
N ILE A 130 -8.65 -0.93 18.47
CA ILE A 130 -8.91 0.26 17.62
C ILE A 130 -10.40 0.60 17.66
N LYS A 131 -10.74 1.81 18.14
CA LYS A 131 -12.15 2.25 18.27
C LYS A 131 -12.77 2.53 16.91
N HIS A 132 -14.08 2.38 16.80
CA HIS A 132 -14.83 2.65 15.55
C HIS A 132 -14.64 4.09 15.02
N THR A 133 -14.26 5.04 15.87
CA THR A 133 -14.00 6.44 15.49
C THR A 133 -12.59 6.67 14.92
N GLU A 134 -11.71 5.69 15.00
CA GLU A 134 -10.29 5.81 14.64
C GLU A 134 -9.97 5.27 13.25
N TYR A 135 -10.86 4.48 12.66
CA TYR A 135 -10.62 3.80 11.39
C TYR A 135 -11.78 3.96 10.38
N LEU A 136 -11.46 3.70 9.11
CA LEU A 136 -12.41 3.43 8.04
C LEU A 136 -12.29 1.97 7.62
N LEU A 137 -13.43 1.30 7.38
CA LEU A 137 -13.44 -0.07 6.87
C LEU A 137 -12.97 -0.07 5.42
N MET A 138 -12.07 -0.97 5.05
CA MET A 138 -11.77 -1.24 3.64
C MET A 138 -12.75 -2.31 3.14
N ALA A 139 -13.90 -1.87 2.63
CA ALA A 139 -14.91 -2.76 2.06
C ALA A 139 -14.43 -3.30 0.70
N PRO A 140 -14.48 -4.62 0.44
CA PRO A 140 -14.04 -5.18 -0.84
C PRO A 140 -14.84 -4.64 -2.04
N GLY A 141 -14.14 -4.34 -3.12
CA GLY A 141 -14.70 -3.82 -4.37
C GLY A 141 -14.72 -2.29 -4.46
N ARG A 142 -15.14 -1.79 -5.62
CA ARG A 142 -15.43 -0.37 -5.83
C ARG A 142 -16.93 -0.15 -5.75
N GLU A 143 -17.36 0.66 -4.79
CA GLU A 143 -18.75 1.10 -4.75
C GLU A 143 -19.04 2.06 -5.91
N GLU A 144 -20.30 2.10 -6.39
CA GLU A 144 -20.72 2.90 -7.55
C GLU A 144 -20.40 4.40 -7.40
N ASN A 145 -20.54 4.93 -6.19
CA ASN A 145 -20.27 6.32 -5.85
C ASN A 145 -18.89 6.53 -5.21
N SER A 146 -17.99 5.55 -5.36
CA SER A 146 -16.62 5.68 -4.86
C SER A 146 -15.78 6.62 -5.73
N HIS A 147 -14.71 7.15 -5.15
CA HIS A 147 -13.74 8.03 -5.78
C HIS A 147 -12.44 7.24 -5.96
N PRO A 148 -12.12 6.72 -7.16
CA PRO A 148 -10.86 6.07 -7.41
C PRO A 148 -9.68 7.02 -7.14
N ILE A 149 -8.72 6.57 -6.34
CA ILE A 149 -7.52 7.34 -5.96
C ILE A 149 -6.22 6.60 -6.29
N ASP A 150 -6.30 5.54 -7.11
CA ASP A 150 -5.14 4.75 -7.53
C ASP A 150 -4.10 5.64 -8.23
N PHE A 151 -4.62 6.60 -9.01
CA PHE A 151 -3.83 7.53 -9.78
C PHE A 151 -4.17 8.97 -9.43
N ARG A 152 -3.17 9.84 -9.45
CA ARG A 152 -3.37 11.28 -9.25
C ARG A 152 -4.14 11.90 -10.41
N ASP A 153 -3.71 11.58 -11.63
CA ASP A 153 -4.31 12.01 -12.88
C ASP A 153 -4.63 10.76 -13.70
N ALA A 154 -5.93 10.51 -13.88
CA ALA A 154 -6.42 9.36 -14.63
C ALA A 154 -6.08 9.39 -16.12
N HIS A 155 -5.62 10.54 -16.65
CA HIS A 155 -5.25 10.70 -18.06
C HIS A 155 -3.75 10.52 -18.34
N LEU A 156 -2.92 10.40 -17.31
CA LEU A 156 -1.48 10.19 -17.48
C LEU A 156 -1.15 8.69 -17.54
N PRO A 157 -0.28 8.27 -18.49
CA PRO A 157 0.13 6.89 -18.59
C PRO A 157 0.89 6.44 -17.33
N THR A 158 0.61 5.24 -16.87
CA THR A 158 1.20 4.60 -15.69
C THR A 158 2.62 4.13 -15.97
N GLU A 159 3.43 3.87 -14.93
CA GLU A 159 4.75 3.25 -15.13
C GLU A 159 4.67 1.90 -15.84
N ASP A 160 3.63 1.12 -15.53
CA ASP A 160 3.37 -0.17 -16.17
C ASP A 160 3.08 0.04 -17.67
N GLU A 161 2.22 1.00 -18.03
CA GLU A 161 1.94 1.34 -19.44
C GLU A 161 3.16 1.90 -20.17
N LEU A 162 4.01 2.68 -19.49
CA LEU A 162 5.25 3.21 -20.06
C LEU A 162 6.31 2.12 -20.26
N LYS A 163 6.30 1.05 -19.45
CA LYS A 163 7.12 -0.16 -19.67
C LYS A 163 6.52 -1.04 -20.78
N ASP A 164 5.21 -1.22 -20.79
CA ASP A 164 4.45 -1.99 -21.80
C ASP A 164 4.40 -1.31 -23.17
N SER A 165 4.71 -0.02 -23.26
CA SER A 165 4.95 0.68 -24.53
C SER A 165 6.12 0.09 -25.33
N SER A 166 6.85 -0.88 -24.78
CA SER A 166 7.90 -1.65 -25.45
C SER A 166 7.54 -3.12 -25.76
N SER A 167 6.37 -3.61 -25.39
CA SER A 167 5.88 -4.95 -25.77
C SER A 167 4.39 -5.10 -25.45
N GLY A 168 3.54 -4.86 -26.44
CA GLY A 168 2.11 -5.16 -26.35
C GLY A 168 1.87 -6.64 -26.62
N GLU A 169 1.75 -7.44 -25.57
CA GLU A 169 1.06 -8.73 -25.52
C GLU A 169 0.75 -9.03 -24.04
N LEU A 170 -0.51 -9.37 -23.73
CA LEU A 170 -0.91 -9.81 -22.40
C LEU A 170 -0.14 -11.11 -22.10
N ASP A 171 0.88 -11.01 -21.25
CA ASP A 171 1.83 -12.09 -21.03
C ASP A 171 1.18 -13.21 -20.22
N GLU A 172 0.98 -14.37 -20.86
CA GLU A 172 0.65 -15.64 -20.19
C GLU A 172 1.82 -16.14 -19.31
N ASN A 173 2.95 -15.42 -19.27
CA ASN A 173 4.12 -15.70 -18.42
C ASN A 173 4.21 -14.72 -17.23
N LEU A 174 3.24 -14.74 -16.32
CA LEU A 174 3.36 -13.97 -15.08
C LEU A 174 4.50 -14.56 -14.23
N GLU A 175 5.71 -14.02 -14.34
CA GLU A 175 6.82 -14.48 -13.52
C GLU A 175 6.56 -14.17 -12.03
N PRO A 176 6.89 -15.10 -11.10
CA PRO A 176 6.76 -14.84 -9.68
C PRO A 176 7.69 -13.70 -9.27
N THR A 177 7.20 -12.80 -8.43
CA THR A 177 7.93 -11.64 -7.92
C THR A 177 8.15 -11.73 -6.41
N ILE A 178 9.24 -11.14 -5.90
CA ILE A 178 9.46 -11.05 -4.45
C ILE A 178 8.30 -10.28 -3.81
N GLY A 179 7.68 -10.88 -2.79
CA GLY A 179 6.49 -10.35 -2.12
C GLY A 179 5.17 -11.00 -2.55
N ASP A 180 5.14 -11.73 -3.67
CA ASP A 180 3.95 -12.47 -4.07
C ASP A 180 3.64 -13.59 -3.06
N VAL A 181 2.36 -13.77 -2.73
CA VAL A 181 1.88 -14.82 -1.82
C VAL A 181 1.16 -15.89 -2.63
N TYR A 182 1.60 -17.14 -2.47
CA TYR A 182 1.02 -18.31 -3.13
C TYR A 182 0.40 -19.23 -2.08
N LYS A 183 -0.68 -19.92 -2.47
CA LYS A 183 -1.40 -20.84 -1.58
C LYS A 183 -1.42 -22.23 -2.18
N LYS A 184 -0.70 -23.15 -1.56
CA LYS A 184 -0.66 -24.53 -2.01
C LYS A 184 -2.07 -25.16 -1.95
N ILE A 185 -2.49 -25.84 -3.00
CA ILE A 185 -3.87 -26.35 -3.14
C ILE A 185 -4.12 -27.56 -2.23
N ASP A 186 -3.12 -28.43 -2.10
CA ASP A 186 -3.20 -29.69 -1.36
C ASP A 186 -2.96 -29.54 0.16
N SER A 187 -2.71 -28.33 0.64
CA SER A 187 -2.40 -28.05 2.03
C SER A 187 -2.88 -26.66 2.46
N GLN A 188 -2.91 -26.37 3.76
CA GLN A 188 -3.24 -25.02 4.25
C GLN A 188 -1.99 -24.12 4.29
N ILE A 189 -1.06 -24.32 3.36
CA ILE A 189 0.21 -23.58 3.31
C ILE A 189 0.00 -22.36 2.42
N GLU A 190 0.11 -21.18 3.02
CA GLU A 190 0.19 -19.90 2.34
C GLU A 190 1.56 -19.30 2.62
N SER A 191 2.30 -18.96 1.57
CA SER A 191 3.67 -18.49 1.74
C SER A 191 4.07 -17.47 0.69
N MET A 192 4.90 -16.51 1.14
CA MET A 192 5.38 -15.40 0.35
C MET A 192 6.72 -15.73 -0.31
N VAL A 193 6.92 -15.28 -1.55
CA VAL A 193 8.22 -15.28 -2.22
C VAL A 193 9.15 -14.30 -1.50
N ILE A 194 10.22 -14.81 -0.91
CA ILE A 194 11.22 -14.01 -0.17
C ILE A 194 12.51 -13.78 -0.97
N ALA A 195 12.81 -14.65 -1.92
CA ALA A 195 13.94 -14.50 -2.82
C ALA A 195 13.72 -15.31 -4.11
N ILE A 196 14.41 -14.91 -5.18
CA ILE A 196 14.45 -15.63 -6.44
C ILE A 196 15.92 -15.70 -6.87
N HIS A 197 16.39 -16.89 -7.21
CA HIS A 197 17.74 -17.11 -7.72
C HIS A 197 17.68 -18.01 -8.96
N GLY A 198 17.85 -17.40 -10.14
CA GLY A 198 17.69 -18.11 -11.42
C GLY A 198 16.27 -18.67 -11.55
N ASN A 199 16.16 -19.98 -11.76
CA ASN A 199 14.87 -20.68 -11.86
C ASN A 199 14.31 -21.16 -10.50
N THR A 200 14.97 -20.83 -9.39
CA THR A 200 14.56 -21.27 -8.06
C THR A 200 13.90 -20.13 -7.30
N VAL A 201 12.73 -20.40 -6.74
CA VAL A 201 11.99 -19.49 -5.85
C VAL A 201 12.12 -19.97 -4.41
N PHE A 202 12.36 -19.03 -3.51
CA PHE A 202 12.43 -19.25 -2.07
C PHE A 202 11.18 -18.67 -1.44
N LEU A 203 10.42 -19.49 -0.71
CA LEU A 203 9.24 -19.05 0.01
C LEU A 203 9.51 -18.94 1.52
N GLY A 204 8.72 -18.10 2.20
CA GLY A 204 8.66 -18.05 3.66
C GLY A 204 8.43 -19.44 4.27
N GLY A 205 9.06 -19.73 5.40
CA GLY A 205 9.04 -21.06 6.00
C GLY A 205 10.10 -22.03 5.44
N GLY A 206 10.97 -21.56 4.54
CA GLY A 206 12.17 -22.29 4.11
C GLY A 206 11.98 -23.19 2.88
N PHE A 207 10.84 -23.10 2.19
CA PHE A 207 10.60 -23.86 0.96
C PHE A 207 11.43 -23.31 -0.20
N GLN A 208 11.90 -24.23 -1.04
CA GLN A 208 12.65 -23.93 -2.26
C GLN A 208 12.07 -24.77 -3.38
N LEU A 209 11.61 -24.14 -4.44
CA LEU A 209 11.00 -24.85 -5.57
C LEU A 209 11.32 -24.16 -6.91
N PRO A 210 11.22 -24.88 -8.04
CA PRO A 210 11.33 -24.28 -9.36
C PRO A 210 10.20 -23.27 -9.63
N LYS A 211 10.45 -22.23 -10.41
CA LYS A 211 9.43 -21.26 -10.85
C LYS A 211 8.23 -21.96 -11.49
N ASP A 212 8.47 -22.90 -12.38
CA ASP A 212 7.42 -23.62 -13.13
C ASP A 212 6.48 -24.42 -12.20
N GLU A 213 6.98 -24.87 -11.06
CA GLU A 213 6.14 -25.54 -10.06
C GLU A 213 5.27 -24.54 -9.31
N LEU A 214 5.78 -23.35 -9.00
CA LEU A 214 5.04 -22.30 -8.31
C LEU A 214 3.93 -21.70 -9.19
N LEU A 215 4.14 -21.68 -10.50
CA LEU A 215 3.16 -21.20 -11.48
C LEU A 215 2.14 -22.27 -11.90
N ASP A 216 2.30 -23.51 -11.44
CA ASP A 216 1.34 -24.58 -11.68
C ASP A 216 0.09 -24.39 -10.81
N SER A 217 -0.97 -23.86 -11.42
CA SER A 217 -2.29 -23.66 -10.79
C SER A 217 -2.98 -24.93 -10.30
N GLN A 218 -2.42 -26.13 -10.54
CA GLN A 218 -2.89 -27.38 -9.92
C GLN A 218 -2.13 -27.69 -8.61
N LYS A 219 -1.05 -26.96 -8.32
CA LYS A 219 -0.22 -27.11 -7.11
C LYS A 219 -0.32 -25.92 -6.17
N TRP A 220 -0.31 -24.69 -6.68
CA TRP A 220 -0.21 -23.43 -5.93
C TRP A 220 -1.22 -22.37 -6.34
#